data_AF-A0A7K3EA23-F1
#
_entry.id   AF-A0A7K3EA23-F1
#
_cell.length_a   1.000
_cell.length_b   1.000
_cell.length_c   1.000
_cell.angle_alpha   90.00
_cell.angle_beta   90.00
_cell.angle_gamma   90.00
#
_symmetry.space_group_name_H-M   'P 1'
#
loop_
_entity.id
_entity.type
_entity.pdbx_description
1 polymer ?
#
loop_
_entity_poly.entity_id
_entity_poly.type
_entity_poly.pdbx_seq_one_letter_code
_entity_poly.pdbx_strand_id
1 'polypeptide(L)'
;MNSRQRRGVILLVLSALCALAAFAGVLSVIRDVNAKVGPEVTAYRLKGDIAPYKKLTADQFERISMPERWLSGTAVTDLSEIRGKIAVTQLRKGSLLQSDMIVDRPELEAGQQEIAILIDASTGVAGKINPGSRVNIYATFEEKDSDSKKDTSKLMVTDARVIDVGRLTPLEAGQSSSDRRRTATEAVPITFALDTADAQRVAFAESFAEHVRLALVGGGEATVVVPDDRSYTLDEDKEEAPR
;
A
#
# COMPACT_ATOMS: atom_id res chain seq x y z
N MET A 1 14.34 66.07 -53.89
CA MET A 1 14.92 64.73 -53.60
C MET A 1 15.54 64.17 -54.86
N ASN A 2 16.83 63.83 -54.83
CA ASN A 2 17.50 63.18 -55.96
C ASN A 2 16.87 61.80 -56.23
N SER A 3 16.80 61.39 -57.51
CA SER A 3 16.23 60.09 -57.93
C SER A 3 16.85 58.90 -57.19
N ARG A 4 18.13 59.03 -56.78
CA ARG A 4 18.86 58.06 -55.94
C ARG A 4 18.36 58.02 -54.47
N GLN A 5 18.04 59.16 -53.87
CA GLN A 5 17.49 59.24 -52.50
C GLN A 5 16.07 58.67 -52.42
N ARG A 6 15.22 58.92 -53.43
CA ARG A 6 13.87 58.34 -53.50
C ARG A 6 13.90 56.80 -53.53
N ARG A 7 14.81 56.22 -54.33
CA ARG A 7 15.01 54.77 -54.41
C ARG A 7 15.50 54.18 -53.09
N GLY A 8 16.43 54.87 -52.40
CA GLY A 8 16.92 54.45 -51.08
C GLY A 8 15.81 54.45 -50.01
N VAL A 9 14.97 55.48 -49.97
CA VAL A 9 13.84 55.57 -49.04
C VAL A 9 12.80 54.47 -49.30
N ILE A 10 12.52 54.16 -50.57
CA ILE A 10 11.58 53.07 -50.93
C ILE A 10 12.10 51.72 -50.44
N LEU A 11 13.38 51.43 -50.63
CA LEU A 11 14.00 50.18 -50.15
C LEU A 11 13.98 50.08 -48.62
N LEU A 12 14.18 51.20 -47.93
CA LEU A 12 14.13 51.26 -46.46
C LEU A 12 12.72 50.99 -45.93
N VAL A 13 11.70 51.62 -46.52
CA VAL A 13 10.29 51.39 -46.15
C VAL A 13 9.86 49.96 -46.45
N LEU A 14 10.26 49.41 -47.61
CA LEU A 14 9.95 48.02 -47.96
C LEU A 14 10.61 47.03 -47.00
N SER A 15 11.87 47.27 -46.64
CA SER A 15 12.60 46.51 -45.62
C SER A 15 11.87 46.54 -44.27
N ALA A 16 11.45 47.73 -43.82
CA ALA A 16 10.72 47.88 -42.55
C ALA A 16 9.37 47.15 -42.57
N LEU A 17 8.64 47.18 -43.69
CA LEU A 17 7.39 46.42 -43.86
C LEU A 17 7.62 44.91 -43.82
N CYS A 18 8.65 44.41 -44.50
CA CYS A 18 9.01 43.00 -44.45
C CYS A 18 9.42 42.57 -43.02
N ALA A 19 10.16 43.41 -42.30
CA ALA A 19 10.55 43.14 -40.91
C ALA A 19 9.31 43.06 -39.99
N LEU A 20 8.35 43.99 -40.13
CA LEU A 20 7.11 43.96 -39.36
C LEU A 20 6.24 42.74 -39.70
N ALA A 21 6.16 42.36 -40.97
CA ALA A 21 5.42 41.17 -41.40
C ALA A 21 6.05 39.88 -40.84
N ALA A 22 7.37 39.76 -40.90
CA ALA A 22 8.08 38.62 -40.31
C ALA A 22 7.90 38.57 -38.79
N PHE A 23 8.01 39.73 -38.10
CA PHE A 23 7.78 39.84 -36.66
C PHE A 23 6.36 39.45 -36.26
N ALA A 24 5.35 39.92 -37.00
CA ALA A 24 3.95 39.54 -36.79
C ALA A 24 3.72 38.04 -37.05
N GLY A 25 4.38 37.47 -38.06
CA GLY A 25 4.35 36.03 -38.34
C GLY A 25 4.88 35.20 -37.18
N VAL A 26 6.04 35.59 -36.61
CA VAL A 26 6.62 34.92 -35.44
C VAL A 26 5.70 35.01 -34.22
N LEU A 27 5.13 36.19 -33.94
CA LEU A 27 4.17 36.39 -32.85
C LEU A 27 2.90 35.53 -33.02
N SER A 28 2.43 35.35 -34.25
CA SER A 28 1.28 34.48 -34.56
C SER A 28 1.57 33.03 -34.19
N VAL A 29 2.74 32.51 -34.56
CA VAL A 29 3.15 31.13 -34.24
C VAL A 29 3.31 30.94 -32.73
N ILE A 30 3.94 31.89 -32.02
CA ILE A 30 4.10 31.80 -30.55
C ILE A 30 2.73 31.80 -29.86
N ARG A 31 1.80 32.66 -30.30
CA ARG A 31 0.44 32.70 -29.76
C ARG A 31 -0.33 31.41 -30.02
N ASP A 32 -0.21 30.83 -31.21
CA ASP A 32 -0.87 29.57 -31.57
C ASP A 32 -0.32 28.39 -30.74
N VAL A 33 1.01 28.33 -30.54
CA VAL A 33 1.63 27.32 -29.68
C VAL A 33 1.16 27.48 -28.24
N ASN A 34 1.22 28.69 -27.66
CA ASN A 34 0.71 28.94 -26.30
C ASN A 34 -0.78 28.62 -26.17
N ALA A 35 -1.60 28.90 -27.18
CA ALA A 35 -3.02 28.55 -27.19
C ALA A 35 -3.24 27.02 -27.25
N LYS A 36 -2.34 26.27 -27.88
CA LYS A 36 -2.39 24.81 -28.00
C LYS A 36 -1.82 24.04 -26.81
N VAL A 37 -1.05 24.67 -25.92
CA VAL A 37 -0.53 24.03 -24.70
C VAL A 37 -1.09 24.60 -23.41
N GLY A 38 -1.54 25.86 -23.35
CA GLY A 38 -2.12 26.43 -22.14
C GLY A 38 -1.08 26.59 -21.01
N PRO A 39 -1.51 26.93 -19.79
CA PRO A 39 -0.58 27.05 -18.66
C PRO A 39 0.08 25.69 -18.37
N GLU A 40 1.37 25.73 -18.07
CA GLU A 40 2.08 24.55 -17.58
C GLU A 40 1.92 24.43 -16.06
N VAL A 41 1.73 23.20 -15.61
CA VAL A 41 1.60 22.84 -14.20
C VAL A 41 2.65 21.80 -13.84
N THR A 42 2.99 21.76 -12.55
CA THR A 42 3.93 20.78 -12.03
C THR A 42 3.22 19.45 -11.82
N ALA A 43 3.85 18.38 -12.28
CA ALA A 43 3.45 17.02 -11.96
C ALA A 43 4.66 16.20 -11.49
N TYR A 44 4.39 15.06 -10.87
CA TYR A 44 5.42 14.17 -10.37
C TYR A 44 5.37 12.82 -11.08
N ARG A 45 6.53 12.38 -11.58
CA ARG A 45 6.71 11.11 -12.28
C ARG A 45 7.54 10.15 -11.45
N LEU A 46 7.19 8.87 -11.45
CA LEU A 46 7.96 7.85 -10.75
C LEU A 46 9.32 7.59 -11.41
N LYS A 47 10.41 7.65 -10.64
CA LYS A 47 11.78 7.31 -11.10
C LYS A 47 12.02 5.81 -11.21
N GLY A 48 11.29 5.01 -10.45
CA GLY A 48 11.41 3.55 -10.37
C GLY A 48 10.08 2.89 -10.01
N ASP A 49 10.06 1.56 -10.02
CA ASP A 49 8.90 0.80 -9.57
C ASP A 49 8.80 0.86 -8.04
N ILE A 50 7.59 1.06 -7.52
CA ILE A 50 7.28 1.06 -6.08
C ILE A 50 6.31 -0.09 -5.83
N ALA A 51 6.69 -1.00 -4.95
CA ALA A 51 5.84 -2.13 -4.58
C ALA A 51 4.60 -1.66 -3.78
N PRO A 52 3.49 -2.44 -3.79
CA PRO A 52 2.34 -2.15 -2.95
C PRO A 52 2.72 -2.00 -1.48
N TYR A 53 1.99 -1.13 -0.78
CA TYR A 53 2.12 -0.82 0.65
C TYR A 53 3.51 -0.32 1.07
N LYS A 54 4.34 0.12 0.12
CA LYS A 54 5.60 0.78 0.43
C LYS A 54 5.39 2.25 0.73
N LYS A 55 6.14 2.73 1.72
CA LYS A 55 6.24 4.13 2.09
C LYS A 55 6.71 4.96 0.90
N LEU A 56 6.04 6.08 0.71
CA LEU A 56 6.38 7.05 -0.33
C LEU A 56 7.36 8.09 0.23
N THR A 57 8.38 8.39 -0.56
CA THR A 57 9.40 9.39 -0.24
C THR A 57 9.68 10.28 -1.43
N ALA A 58 9.98 11.56 -1.19
CA ALA A 58 10.10 12.56 -2.26
C ALA A 58 11.21 12.23 -3.29
N ASP A 59 12.25 11.51 -2.88
CA ASP A 59 13.35 11.08 -3.75
C ASP A 59 12.94 10.07 -4.83
N GLN A 60 11.82 9.37 -4.64
CA GLN A 60 11.27 8.41 -5.61
C GLN A 60 10.64 9.09 -6.83
N PHE A 61 10.44 10.41 -6.78
CA PHE A 61 9.73 11.17 -7.79
C PHE A 61 10.61 12.19 -8.49
N GLU A 62 10.37 12.37 -9.78
CA GLU A 62 10.93 13.41 -10.63
C GLU A 62 9.87 14.48 -10.88
N ARG A 63 10.23 15.75 -10.66
CA ARG A 63 9.39 16.89 -10.99
C ARG A 63 9.40 17.11 -12.50
N ILE A 64 8.24 17.16 -13.12
CA ILE A 64 8.08 17.48 -14.54
C ILE A 64 7.12 18.66 -14.72
N SER A 65 7.27 19.40 -15.82
CA SER A 65 6.33 20.43 -16.26
C SER A 65 5.50 19.87 -17.41
N MET A 66 4.17 20.08 -17.38
CA MET A 66 3.31 19.70 -18.50
C MET A 66 2.08 20.61 -18.61
N PRO A 67 1.48 20.72 -19.82
CA PRO A 67 0.20 21.38 -20.03
C PRO A 67 -0.89 20.92 -19.06
N GLU A 68 -1.57 21.86 -18.39
CA GLU A 68 -2.67 21.55 -17.45
C GLU A 68 -3.76 20.69 -18.07
N ARG A 69 -4.06 20.91 -19.36
CA ARG A 69 -5.04 20.14 -20.14
C ARG A 69 -4.73 18.64 -20.26
N TRP A 70 -3.49 18.22 -20.01
CA TRP A 70 -3.05 16.82 -20.05
C TRP A 70 -2.93 16.21 -18.65
N LEU A 71 -3.06 17.03 -17.61
CA LEU A 71 -2.99 16.58 -16.23
C LEU A 71 -4.34 15.96 -15.83
N SER A 72 -4.30 14.76 -15.24
CA SER A 72 -5.48 14.18 -14.60
C SER A 72 -5.92 15.05 -13.43
N GLY A 73 -7.23 15.15 -13.16
CA GLY A 73 -7.74 15.82 -11.97
C GLY A 73 -7.29 15.18 -10.65
N THR A 74 -6.81 13.92 -10.70
CA THR A 74 -6.24 13.20 -9.56
C THR A 74 -4.71 13.36 -9.46
N ALA A 75 -4.05 14.07 -10.37
CA ALA A 75 -2.60 14.14 -10.35
C ALA A 75 -2.10 14.93 -9.14
N VAL A 76 -1.09 14.39 -8.46
CA VAL A 76 -0.44 15.06 -7.33
C VAL A 76 0.45 16.16 -7.89
N THR A 77 0.22 17.38 -7.42
CA THR A 77 0.99 18.58 -7.81
C THR A 77 1.88 19.12 -6.70
N ASP A 78 1.71 18.62 -5.46
CA ASP A 78 2.55 18.91 -4.31
C ASP A 78 2.96 17.60 -3.58
N LEU A 79 4.27 17.37 -3.44
CA LEU A 79 4.79 16.22 -2.68
C LEU A 79 4.50 16.31 -1.17
N SER A 80 4.00 17.43 -0.66
CA SER A 80 3.52 17.48 0.72
C SER A 80 2.38 16.49 0.98
N GLU A 81 1.62 16.12 -0.06
CA GLU A 81 0.50 15.17 -0.05
C GLU A 81 0.95 13.72 0.20
N ILE A 82 2.18 13.34 -0.14
CA ILE A 82 2.66 11.96 0.03
C ILE A 82 3.22 11.67 1.44
N ARG A 83 3.30 12.68 2.31
CA ARG A 83 3.88 12.51 3.65
C ARG A 83 3.02 11.57 4.48
N GLY A 84 3.66 10.52 5.02
CA GLY A 84 2.97 9.49 5.81
C GLY A 84 2.15 8.50 4.99
N LYS A 85 2.17 8.61 3.65
CA LYS A 85 1.38 7.76 2.77
C LYS A 85 2.17 6.56 2.24
N ILE A 86 1.41 5.54 1.86
CA ILE A 86 1.89 4.31 1.23
C ILE A 86 1.21 4.12 -0.13
N ALA A 87 1.86 3.37 -1.03
CA ALA A 87 1.25 2.97 -2.29
C ALA A 87 0.13 1.95 -2.07
N VAL A 88 -1.02 2.10 -2.72
CA VAL A 88 -2.12 1.12 -2.65
C VAL A 88 -1.80 -0.12 -3.50
N THR A 89 -1.23 0.12 -4.68
CA THR A 89 -0.91 -0.91 -5.67
C THR A 89 0.54 -0.78 -6.14
N GLN A 90 0.95 -1.64 -7.07
CA GLN A 90 2.27 -1.53 -7.66
C GLN A 90 2.32 -0.33 -8.59
N LEU A 91 3.15 0.65 -8.25
CA LEU A 91 3.36 1.83 -9.09
C LEU A 91 4.54 1.59 -10.01
N ARG A 92 4.38 1.88 -11.30
CA ARG A 92 5.39 1.61 -12.32
C ARG A 92 6.19 2.86 -12.65
N LYS A 93 7.50 2.67 -12.86
CA LYS A 93 8.41 3.70 -13.35
C LYS A 93 7.81 4.44 -14.56
N GLY A 94 7.94 5.76 -14.57
CA GLY A 94 7.46 6.62 -15.66
C GLY A 94 5.99 7.03 -15.55
N SER A 95 5.20 6.40 -14.67
CA SER A 95 3.81 6.79 -14.42
C SER A 95 3.76 8.14 -13.70
N LEU A 96 2.67 8.89 -13.89
CA LEU A 96 2.37 10.07 -13.08
C LEU A 96 1.83 9.63 -11.73
N LEU A 97 2.25 10.31 -10.67
CA LEU A 97 1.71 10.13 -9.34
C LEU A 97 0.30 10.73 -9.29
N GLN A 98 -0.65 9.93 -8.80
CA GLN A 98 -2.04 10.33 -8.61
C GLN A 98 -2.49 10.06 -7.18
N SER A 99 -3.46 10.83 -6.69
CA SER A 99 -3.94 10.80 -5.31
C SER A 99 -4.72 9.53 -4.96
N ASP A 100 -5.31 8.87 -5.95
CA ASP A 100 -5.98 7.56 -5.81
C ASP A 100 -4.99 6.38 -5.71
N MET A 101 -3.71 6.61 -6.02
CA MET A 101 -2.66 5.59 -5.91
C MET A 101 -2.05 5.51 -4.51
N ILE A 102 -2.44 6.41 -3.60
CA ILE A 102 -1.79 6.61 -2.30
C ILE A 102 -2.84 6.65 -1.19
N VAL A 103 -2.51 6.05 -0.05
CA VAL A 103 -3.37 6.06 1.15
C VAL A 103 -2.55 6.38 2.38
N ASP A 104 -3.22 6.84 3.43
CA ASP A 104 -2.59 6.98 4.73
C ASP A 104 -2.11 5.62 5.23
N ARG A 105 -0.90 5.61 5.80
CA ARG A 105 -0.42 4.42 6.47
C ARG A 105 -1.37 4.12 7.64
N PRO A 106 -1.77 2.86 7.85
CA PRO A 106 -2.43 2.47 9.09
C PRO A 106 -1.55 2.85 10.28
N GLU A 107 -2.10 3.60 11.23
CA GLU A 107 -1.40 4.05 12.45
C GLU A 107 -2.12 3.52 13.70
N LEU A 108 -1.51 3.64 14.87
CA LEU A 108 -2.14 3.32 16.15
C LEU A 108 -3.13 4.40 16.56
N GLU A 109 -4.30 3.99 17.04
CA GLU A 109 -5.23 4.88 17.73
C GLU A 109 -4.88 5.01 19.21
N ALA A 110 -5.43 6.04 19.86
CA ALA A 110 -5.22 6.24 21.29
C ALA A 110 -5.70 5.00 22.09
N GLY A 111 -4.82 4.46 22.92
CA GLY A 111 -5.09 3.24 23.70
C GLY A 111 -4.76 1.93 22.99
N GLN A 112 -4.33 1.96 21.72
CA GLN A 112 -3.82 0.79 21.02
C GLN A 112 -2.31 0.60 21.25
N GLN A 113 -1.87 -0.64 21.08
CA GLN A 113 -0.49 -1.10 21.16
C GLN A 113 -0.13 -1.89 19.89
N GLU A 114 1.11 -1.73 19.43
CA GLU A 114 1.66 -2.53 18.34
C GLU A 114 2.22 -3.85 18.90
N ILE A 115 1.71 -4.98 18.39
CA ILE A 115 2.31 -6.29 18.64
C ILE A 115 2.64 -6.97 17.32
N ALA A 116 3.86 -7.49 17.20
CA ALA A 116 4.30 -8.24 16.03
C ALA A 116 4.47 -9.71 16.41
N ILE A 117 3.83 -10.60 15.67
CA ILE A 117 3.95 -12.05 15.86
C ILE A 117 4.30 -12.73 14.53
N LEU A 118 5.00 -13.86 14.63
CA LEU A 118 5.38 -14.67 13.47
C LEU A 118 4.23 -15.62 13.12
N ILE A 119 3.75 -15.55 11.89
CA ILE A 119 2.66 -16.40 11.38
C ILE A 119 3.18 -17.32 10.30
N ASP A 120 2.81 -18.58 10.37
CA ASP A 120 3.15 -19.58 9.35
C ASP A 120 2.50 -19.23 8.00
N ALA A 121 3.34 -19.04 6.97
CA ALA A 121 2.93 -18.68 5.62
C ALA A 121 2.16 -19.80 4.91
N SER A 122 2.28 -21.06 5.36
CA SER A 122 1.63 -22.23 4.75
C SER A 122 0.12 -22.27 4.96
N THR A 123 -0.42 -21.43 5.84
CA THR A 123 -1.85 -21.34 6.16
C THR A 123 -2.70 -20.66 5.07
N GLY A 124 -2.10 -20.21 3.96
CA GLY A 124 -2.82 -19.76 2.76
C GLY A 124 -3.38 -18.33 2.81
N VAL A 125 -3.20 -17.61 3.92
CA VAL A 125 -3.64 -16.22 4.13
C VAL A 125 -2.52 -15.20 3.93
N ALA A 126 -1.26 -15.60 4.06
CA ALA A 126 -0.11 -14.70 4.02
C ALA A 126 0.00 -13.89 2.71
N GLY A 127 -0.49 -14.40 1.58
CA GLY A 127 -0.51 -13.69 0.29
C GLY A 127 -1.69 -12.73 0.09
N LYS A 128 -2.70 -12.75 0.98
CA LYS A 128 -3.92 -11.95 0.86
C LYS A 128 -4.03 -10.86 1.93
N ILE A 129 -3.27 -10.98 3.02
CA ILE A 129 -3.23 -10.00 4.09
C ILE A 129 -2.29 -8.86 3.70
N ASN A 130 -2.81 -7.64 3.78
CA ASN A 130 -2.07 -6.41 3.53
C ASN A 130 -2.19 -5.44 4.73
N PRO A 131 -1.30 -4.46 4.88
CA PRO A 131 -1.52 -3.34 5.80
C PRO A 131 -2.90 -2.72 5.61
N GLY A 132 -3.64 -2.55 6.71
CA GLY A 132 -5.03 -2.11 6.73
C GLY A 132 -6.07 -3.24 6.70
N SER A 133 -5.66 -4.49 6.49
CA SER A 133 -6.57 -5.64 6.57
C SER A 133 -7.07 -5.85 8.00
N ARG A 134 -8.26 -6.43 8.12
CA ARG A 134 -8.85 -6.86 9.39
C ARG A 134 -8.86 -8.39 9.45
N VAL A 135 -8.40 -8.96 10.55
CA VAL A 135 -8.32 -10.42 10.72
C VAL A 135 -8.87 -10.87 12.07
N ASN A 136 -9.41 -12.08 12.11
CA ASN A 136 -9.66 -12.79 13.35
C ASN A 136 -8.44 -13.67 13.66
N ILE A 137 -8.07 -13.75 14.93
CA ILE A 137 -6.92 -14.51 15.43
C ILE A 137 -7.43 -15.72 16.19
N TYR A 138 -7.15 -16.91 15.66
CA TYR A 138 -7.45 -18.19 16.29
C TYR A 138 -6.18 -18.81 16.82
N ALA A 139 -6.30 -19.48 17.97
CA ALA A 139 -5.19 -20.18 18.60
C ALA A 139 -5.65 -21.58 19.01
N THR A 140 -4.86 -22.58 18.65
CA THR A 140 -5.11 -23.99 19.03
C THR A 140 -4.13 -24.41 20.11
N PHE A 141 -4.64 -24.99 21.18
CA PHE A 141 -3.87 -25.50 22.32
C PHE A 141 -4.05 -27.01 22.42
N GLU A 142 -2.94 -27.73 22.56
CA GLU A 142 -2.94 -29.15 22.92
C GLU A 142 -3.13 -29.27 24.44
N GLU A 143 -4.12 -30.06 24.87
CA GLU A 143 -4.30 -30.39 26.28
C GLU A 143 -3.36 -31.55 26.67
N LYS A 144 -2.40 -31.29 27.56
CA LYS A 144 -1.31 -32.24 27.88
C LYS A 144 -1.63 -33.23 29.01
N ASP A 145 -2.73 -33.03 29.75
CA ASP A 145 -3.01 -33.70 31.02
C ASP A 145 -4.31 -34.53 31.05
N SER A 146 -4.95 -34.78 29.91
CA SER A 146 -6.16 -35.61 29.82
C SER A 146 -5.88 -36.96 29.12
N ASP A 147 -6.41 -38.06 29.68
CA ASP A 147 -6.38 -39.42 29.07
C ASP A 147 -6.99 -39.45 27.64
N SER A 148 -7.69 -38.38 27.26
CA SER A 148 -8.11 -38.06 25.90
C SER A 148 -7.47 -36.72 25.49
N LYS A 149 -6.52 -36.71 24.56
CA LYS A 149 -6.00 -35.46 23.97
C LYS A 149 -7.14 -34.67 23.33
N LYS A 150 -7.57 -33.58 23.98
CA LYS A 150 -8.60 -32.68 23.45
C LYS A 150 -7.94 -31.38 23.01
N ASP A 151 -7.65 -31.29 21.71
CA ASP A 151 -7.19 -30.03 21.13
C ASP A 151 -8.35 -29.04 21.15
N THR A 152 -8.11 -27.86 21.72
CA THR A 152 -9.13 -26.80 21.78
C THR A 152 -8.69 -25.65 20.91
N SER A 153 -9.52 -25.26 19.95
CA SER A 153 -9.33 -24.04 19.17
C SER A 153 -10.13 -22.90 19.78
N LYS A 154 -9.51 -21.73 19.95
CA LYS A 154 -10.14 -20.56 20.55
C LYS A 154 -9.95 -19.32 19.70
N LEU A 155 -11.01 -18.54 19.56
CA LEU A 155 -10.96 -17.20 18.97
C LEU A 155 -10.43 -16.21 20.02
N MET A 156 -9.21 -15.73 19.81
CA MET A 156 -8.53 -14.83 20.73
C MET A 156 -8.96 -13.39 20.56
N VAL A 157 -8.95 -12.94 19.31
CA VAL A 157 -9.23 -11.56 18.94
C VAL A 157 -10.06 -11.54 17.68
N THR A 158 -11.10 -10.71 17.70
CA THR A 158 -11.92 -10.39 16.54
C THR A 158 -11.49 -9.05 15.96
N ASP A 159 -11.50 -8.93 14.64
CA ASP A 159 -11.32 -7.66 13.94
C ASP A 159 -9.98 -6.93 14.22
N ALA A 160 -8.91 -7.69 14.44
CA ALA A 160 -7.56 -7.15 14.62
C ALA A 160 -7.08 -6.43 13.35
N ARG A 161 -6.71 -5.14 13.48
CA ARG A 161 -6.19 -4.36 12.36
C ARG A 161 -4.71 -4.64 12.14
N VAL A 162 -4.35 -4.99 10.91
CA VAL A 162 -2.96 -5.16 10.47
C VAL A 162 -2.33 -3.81 10.17
N ILE A 163 -1.19 -3.52 10.79
CA ILE A 163 -0.41 -2.29 10.60
C ILE A 163 0.71 -2.50 9.59
N ASP A 164 1.39 -3.64 9.66
CA ASP A 164 2.50 -3.97 8.77
C ASP A 164 2.60 -5.46 8.51
N VAL A 165 3.12 -5.82 7.34
CA VAL A 165 3.43 -7.19 6.96
C VAL A 165 4.87 -7.22 6.50
N GLY A 166 5.72 -7.90 7.26
CA GLY A 166 7.13 -8.04 6.94
C GLY A 166 7.39 -9.06 5.84
N ARG A 167 8.67 -9.31 5.56
CA ARG A 167 9.08 -10.28 4.53
C ARG A 167 9.14 -11.69 5.12
N LEU A 168 8.86 -12.69 4.28
CA LEU A 168 9.07 -14.11 4.60
C LEU A 168 10.48 -14.30 5.17
N THR A 169 10.54 -14.79 6.39
CA THR A 169 11.78 -15.14 7.06
C THR A 169 11.74 -16.65 7.31
N PRO A 170 12.75 -17.42 6.86
CA PRO A 170 12.83 -18.84 7.18
C PRO A 170 12.92 -19.01 8.71
N LEU A 171 12.07 -19.83 9.30
CA LEU A 171 12.23 -20.23 10.70
C LEU A 171 13.43 -21.17 10.80
N GLU A 172 14.45 -20.79 11.57
CA GLU A 172 15.56 -21.70 11.89
C GLU A 172 15.07 -22.74 12.91
N ALA A 173 14.90 -23.98 12.45
CA ALA A 173 14.72 -25.12 13.35
C ALA A 173 16.03 -25.35 14.12
N GLY A 174 15.94 -25.39 15.45
CA GLY A 174 17.06 -25.56 16.36
C GLY A 174 18.03 -26.69 15.95
N GLN A 175 19.31 -26.38 16.12
CA GLN A 175 20.50 -27.17 15.79
C GLN A 175 20.34 -28.68 16.07
N SER A 176 20.41 -29.50 15.02
CA SER A 176 21.03 -30.84 15.04
C SER A 176 21.22 -31.34 13.61
N SER A 177 22.46 -31.69 13.30
CA SER A 177 22.93 -32.16 12.01
C SER A 177 22.19 -33.42 11.54
N SER A 178 22.06 -33.51 10.21
CA SER A 178 21.76 -34.72 9.42
C SER A 178 20.45 -35.45 9.69
N ASP A 179 19.31 -34.94 9.20
CA ASP A 179 18.35 -35.78 8.46
C ASP A 179 17.22 -34.98 7.80
N ARG A 180 17.03 -35.22 6.49
CA ARG A 180 15.79 -35.07 5.69
C ARG A 180 14.91 -33.83 5.91
N ARG A 181 14.91 -32.94 4.90
CA ARG A 181 13.73 -32.48 4.13
C ARG A 181 12.42 -32.33 4.93
N ARG A 182 12.48 -31.68 6.10
CA ARG A 182 11.32 -31.17 6.81
C ARG A 182 11.26 -29.68 6.47
N THR A 183 10.19 -29.34 5.78
CA THR A 183 9.79 -28.03 5.27
C THR A 183 10.33 -26.92 6.17
N ALA A 184 11.21 -26.06 5.66
CA ALA A 184 11.47 -24.79 6.32
C ALA A 184 10.11 -24.09 6.37
N THR A 185 9.49 -24.05 7.55
CA THR A 185 8.25 -23.31 7.73
C THR A 185 8.62 -21.84 7.57
N GLU A 186 8.21 -21.25 6.44
CA GLU A 186 8.40 -19.82 6.22
C GLU A 186 7.44 -19.07 7.15
N ALA A 187 7.97 -18.18 7.99
CA ALA A 187 7.14 -17.31 8.82
C ALA A 187 7.11 -15.90 8.26
N VAL A 188 5.96 -15.25 8.40
CA VAL A 188 5.78 -13.83 8.08
C VAL A 188 5.54 -13.09 9.40
N PRO A 189 6.39 -12.10 9.74
CA PRO A 189 6.09 -11.20 10.84
C PRO A 189 4.92 -10.29 10.44
N ILE A 190 3.85 -10.33 11.21
CA ILE A 190 2.67 -9.47 11.02
C ILE A 190 2.48 -8.62 12.26
N THR A 191 2.38 -7.31 12.06
CA THR A 191 2.18 -6.32 13.12
C THR A 191 0.72 -5.92 13.19
N PHE A 192 0.14 -5.97 14.39
CA PHE A 192 -1.26 -5.63 14.67
C PHE A 192 -1.35 -4.40 15.55
N ALA A 193 -2.42 -3.63 15.37
CA ALA A 193 -2.88 -2.64 16.33
C ALA A 193 -4.01 -3.25 17.16
N LEU A 194 -3.75 -3.42 18.46
CA LEU A 194 -4.66 -4.06 19.39
C LEU A 194 -4.86 -3.18 20.62
N ASP A 195 -6.00 -3.29 21.30
CA ASP A 195 -6.10 -2.75 22.65
C ASP A 195 -5.25 -3.57 23.65
N THR A 196 -5.09 -3.06 24.88
CA THR A 196 -4.28 -3.73 25.90
C THR A 196 -4.74 -5.16 26.22
N ALA A 197 -6.05 -5.42 26.21
CA ALA A 197 -6.59 -6.73 26.56
C ALA A 197 -6.35 -7.74 25.43
N ASP A 198 -6.58 -7.33 24.19
CA ASP A 198 -6.34 -8.15 23.01
C ASP A 198 -4.86 -8.36 22.75
N ALA A 199 -4.00 -7.37 23.03
CA ALA A 199 -2.55 -7.52 23.01
C ALA A 199 -2.07 -8.61 23.98
N GLN A 200 -2.62 -8.66 25.20
CA GLN A 200 -2.33 -9.72 26.17
C GLN A 200 -2.77 -11.10 25.66
N ARG A 201 -3.95 -11.20 25.04
CA ARG A 201 -4.45 -12.47 24.48
C ARG A 201 -3.56 -12.96 23.33
N VAL A 202 -3.12 -12.06 22.46
CA VAL A 202 -2.23 -12.40 21.35
C VAL A 202 -0.85 -12.81 21.85
N ALA A 203 -0.29 -12.09 22.82
CA ALA A 203 0.98 -12.48 23.45
C ALA A 203 0.88 -13.87 24.12
N PHE A 204 -0.21 -14.14 24.84
CA PHE A 204 -0.46 -15.45 25.43
C PHE A 204 -0.56 -16.55 24.36
N ALA A 205 -1.33 -16.32 23.30
CA ALA A 205 -1.47 -17.27 22.20
C ALA A 205 -0.14 -17.53 21.48
N GLU A 206 0.65 -16.49 21.22
CA GLU A 206 1.97 -16.64 20.57
C GLU A 206 2.94 -17.48 21.40
N SER A 207 2.91 -17.34 22.73
CA SER A 207 3.81 -18.07 23.63
C SER A 207 3.38 -19.51 23.93
N PHE A 208 2.06 -19.80 23.92
CA PHE A 208 1.54 -21.06 24.45
C PHE A 208 0.69 -21.89 23.48
N ALA A 209 0.20 -21.30 22.39
CA ALA A 209 -0.55 -22.05 21.40
C ALA A 209 0.41 -22.90 20.55
N GLU A 210 -0.04 -24.08 20.15
CA GLU A 210 0.70 -24.88 19.18
C GLU A 210 0.65 -24.23 17.79
N HIS A 211 -0.50 -23.67 17.45
CA HIS A 211 -0.74 -23.00 16.18
C HIS A 211 -1.57 -21.73 16.36
N VAL A 212 -1.10 -20.64 15.75
CA VAL A 212 -1.87 -19.40 15.58
C VAL A 212 -2.26 -19.28 14.11
N ARG A 213 -3.55 -19.07 13.85
CA ARG A 213 -4.11 -18.90 12.50
C ARG A 213 -4.82 -17.56 12.38
N LEU A 214 -4.65 -16.93 11.22
CA LEU A 214 -5.36 -15.70 10.87
C LEU A 214 -6.49 -16.02 9.91
N ALA A 215 -7.67 -15.46 10.14
CA ALA A 215 -8.77 -15.47 9.18
C ALA A 215 -9.03 -14.05 8.70
N LEU A 216 -8.90 -13.82 7.38
CA LEU A 216 -9.20 -12.53 6.77
C LEU A 216 -10.70 -12.25 6.86
N VAL A 217 -11.07 -11.11 7.46
CA VAL A 217 -12.47 -10.67 7.56
C VAL A 217 -12.88 -10.04 6.24
N GLY A 218 -13.96 -10.55 5.63
CA GLY A 218 -14.52 -9.98 4.40
C GLY A 218 -15.15 -8.61 4.63
N GLY A 219 -15.24 -7.78 3.59
CA GLY A 219 -15.91 -6.47 3.69
C GLY A 219 -17.38 -6.62 4.08
N GLY A 220 -17.75 -6.10 5.24
CA GLY A 220 -19.08 -6.21 5.86
C GLY A 220 -19.04 -5.79 7.34
N GLU A 221 -20.19 -5.81 8.02
CA GLU A 221 -20.20 -5.63 9.49
C GLU A 221 -19.39 -6.74 10.15
N ALA A 222 -18.62 -6.41 11.19
CA ALA A 222 -17.85 -7.38 11.94
C ALA A 222 -18.78 -8.50 12.42
N THR A 223 -18.46 -9.75 12.10
CA THR A 223 -19.23 -10.89 12.60
C THR A 223 -19.20 -10.84 14.12
N VAL A 224 -20.33 -10.56 14.73
CA VAL A 224 -20.47 -10.57 16.20
C VAL A 224 -20.35 -12.03 16.62
N VAL A 225 -19.16 -12.42 17.08
CA VAL A 225 -18.95 -13.75 17.64
C VAL A 225 -19.45 -13.74 19.08
N VAL A 226 -20.48 -14.54 19.35
CA VAL A 226 -21.05 -14.73 20.68
C VAL A 226 -19.98 -15.37 21.59
N PRO A 227 -19.88 -15.01 22.88
CA PRO A 227 -18.83 -15.55 23.76
C PRO A 227 -18.73 -17.09 23.80
N ASP A 228 -19.85 -17.80 23.65
CA ASP A 228 -19.89 -19.26 23.64
C ASP A 228 -19.31 -19.86 22.34
N ASP A 229 -19.34 -19.13 21.23
CA ASP A 229 -18.78 -19.54 19.93
C ASP A 229 -17.26 -19.27 19.83
N ARG A 230 -16.62 -18.83 20.92
CA ARG A 230 -15.19 -18.49 20.96
C ARG A 230 -14.29 -19.67 21.26
N SER A 231 -14.85 -20.84 21.55
CA SER A 231 -14.10 -22.08 21.78
C SER A 231 -14.73 -23.18 20.95
N TYR A 232 -13.91 -24.05 20.39
CA TYR A 232 -14.34 -25.24 19.66
C TYR A 232 -13.48 -26.42 20.07
N THR A 233 -14.15 -27.56 20.31
CA THR A 233 -13.53 -28.86 20.50
C THR A 233 -14.18 -29.90 19.59
N LEU A 234 -13.40 -30.84 19.05
CA LEU A 234 -13.92 -31.86 18.12
C LEU A 234 -15.03 -32.74 18.71
N ASP A 235 -15.13 -32.84 20.03
CA ASP A 235 -16.18 -33.63 20.68
C ASP A 235 -17.57 -32.99 20.60
N GLU A 236 -17.66 -31.67 20.42
CA GLU A 236 -18.94 -30.95 20.24
C GLU A 236 -19.68 -31.45 19.00
N ASP A 237 -18.98 -31.72 17.90
CA ASP A 237 -19.57 -32.24 16.66
C ASP A 237 -20.13 -33.67 16.80
N LYS A 238 -19.61 -34.45 17.77
CA LYS A 238 -20.10 -35.82 18.01
C LYS A 238 -21.41 -35.83 18.80
N GLU A 239 -21.66 -34.80 19.61
CA GLU A 239 -22.90 -34.68 20.38
C GLU A 239 -24.07 -34.16 19.54
N GLU A 240 -23.79 -33.48 18.41
CA GLU A 240 -24.81 -32.92 17.51
C GLU A 240 -25.26 -33.87 16.38
N ALA A 241 -24.61 -35.02 16.20
CA ALA A 241 -25.03 -36.00 15.20
C ALA A 241 -26.38 -36.65 15.58
N PRO A 242 -27.44 -36.57 14.74
CA PRO A 242 -28.69 -37.23 15.04
C PRO A 242 -28.50 -38.76 15.04
N ARG A 243 -28.99 -39.40 16.10
CA ARG A 243 -29.07 -40.87 16.20
C ARG A 243 -29.98 -41.48 15.14
#